data_AF-A0A1Q6QBU2-F1
#
_entry.id   AF-A0A1Q6QBU2-F1
#
_cell.length_a   1.000
_cell.length_b   1.000
_cell.length_c   1.000
_cell.angle_alpha   90.00
_cell.angle_beta   90.00
_cell.angle_gamma   90.00
#
_symmetry.space_group_name_H-M   'P 1'
#
loop_
_entity.id
_entity.type
_entity.pdbx_description
1 polymer ?
#
loop_
_entity_poly.entity_id
_entity_poly.type
_entity_poly.pdbx_seq_one_letter_code
_entity_poly.pdbx_strand_id
1 'polypeptide(L)'
;MIDKRYYEKLGGFAYLLGELRKKLGREQTDVLVNDAVTLCKSTDFELPFLLAVWLGLRTSEIRGLTWDCLDGDILTIKQAMVDSEDGPQLKQPKTYSGNRKLKVPPYIMGLLNETPHTDEYIVHATRNVLYKHLQKPCFNGR
;
A
#
# COMPACT_ATOMS: atom_id res chain seq x y z
N MET A 1 2.63 6.61 -19.79
CA MET A 1 2.14 7.71 -18.95
C MET A 1 0.87 7.21 -18.27
N ILE A 2 0.85 7.09 -16.93
CA ILE A 2 -0.32 6.56 -16.21
C ILE A 2 -1.39 7.66 -16.24
N ASP A 3 -2.60 7.33 -16.71
CA ASP A 3 -3.67 8.30 -16.96
C ASP A 3 -4.17 8.95 -15.66
N LYS A 4 -4.31 10.28 -15.65
CA LYS A 4 -4.76 11.04 -14.47
C LYS A 4 -6.16 10.61 -13.99
N ARG A 5 -7.05 10.16 -14.90
CA ARG A 5 -8.38 9.61 -14.59
C ARG A 5 -8.32 8.26 -13.88
N TYR A 6 -7.21 7.54 -13.99
CA TYR A 6 -7.02 6.25 -13.32
C TYR A 6 -7.05 6.41 -11.79
N TYR A 7 -6.43 7.48 -11.28
CA TYR A 7 -6.36 7.80 -9.86
C TYR A 7 -7.68 8.36 -9.30
N GLU A 8 -8.45 9.09 -10.10
CA GLU A 8 -9.72 9.67 -9.65
C GLU A 8 -10.85 8.65 -9.47
N LYS A 9 -10.84 7.55 -10.23
CA LYS A 9 -11.90 6.51 -10.17
C LYS A 9 -11.81 5.56 -8.98
N LEU A 10 -10.65 5.44 -8.32
CA LEU A 10 -10.38 4.31 -7.43
C LEU A 10 -10.64 4.54 -5.95
N GLY A 11 -11.01 5.75 -5.50
CA GLY A 11 -11.60 5.99 -4.17
C GLY A 11 -10.77 5.55 -2.93
N GLY A 12 -9.56 5.02 -3.12
CA GLY A 12 -8.84 4.17 -2.16
C GLY A 12 -8.18 4.86 -0.96
N PHE A 13 -8.46 6.13 -0.74
CA PHE A 13 -7.84 6.93 0.31
C PHE A 13 -8.74 8.02 0.88
N ALA A 14 -10.01 7.71 1.07
CA ALA A 14 -10.96 8.71 1.56
C ALA A 14 -10.46 9.43 2.84
N TYR A 15 -9.72 8.73 3.71
CA TYR A 15 -9.22 9.30 4.96
C TYR A 15 -7.91 10.09 4.82
N LEU A 16 -6.80 9.49 4.38
CA LEU A 16 -5.50 10.20 4.30
C LEU A 16 -5.50 11.30 3.23
N LEU A 17 -6.04 11.02 2.03
CA LEU A 17 -6.23 12.09 1.04
C LEU A 17 -7.27 13.08 1.54
N GLY A 18 -8.27 12.66 2.32
CA GLY A 18 -9.20 13.58 2.98
C GLY A 18 -8.48 14.57 3.90
N GLU A 19 -7.59 14.08 4.77
CA GLU A 19 -6.81 14.91 5.69
C GLU A 19 -5.77 15.78 4.96
N LEU A 20 -5.09 15.24 3.94
CA LEU A 20 -4.16 16.02 3.11
C LEU A 20 -4.92 17.09 2.31
N ARG A 21 -6.08 16.77 1.74
CA ARG A 21 -6.93 17.74 1.02
C ARG A 21 -7.45 18.83 1.92
N LYS A 22 -7.79 18.52 3.18
CA LYS A 22 -8.19 19.53 4.17
C LYS A 22 -7.03 20.49 4.50
N LYS A 23 -5.79 19.99 4.52
CA LYS A 23 -4.60 20.79 4.88
C LYS A 23 -3.96 21.54 3.72
N LEU A 24 -3.87 20.91 2.54
CA LEU A 24 -3.10 21.37 1.37
C LEU A 24 -4.00 21.72 0.18
N GLY A 25 -5.28 21.34 0.20
CA GLY A 25 -6.17 21.47 -0.96
C GLY A 25 -5.99 20.32 -1.96
N ARG A 26 -6.99 20.16 -2.86
CA ARG A 26 -7.08 19.04 -3.81
C ARG A 26 -5.92 19.02 -4.80
N GLU A 27 -5.61 20.16 -5.39
CA GLU A 27 -4.59 20.27 -6.44
C GLU A 27 -3.19 19.89 -5.93
N GLN A 28 -2.78 20.45 -4.78
CA GLN A 28 -1.46 20.16 -4.18
C GLN A 28 -1.37 18.72 -3.69
N THR A 29 -2.47 18.16 -3.19
CA THR A 29 -2.53 16.74 -2.81
C THR A 29 -2.35 15.84 -4.03
N ASP A 30 -3.03 16.13 -5.13
CA ASP A 30 -2.94 15.31 -6.35
C ASP A 30 -1.54 15.42 -6.98
N VAL A 31 -0.88 16.59 -6.91
CA VAL A 31 0.54 16.75 -7.31
C VAL A 31 1.46 15.90 -6.44
N LEU A 32 1.33 16.00 -5.11
CA LEU A 32 2.15 15.25 -4.16
C LEU A 32 2.04 13.73 -4.37
N VAL A 33 0.83 13.22 -4.65
CA VAL A 33 0.62 11.79 -4.92
C VAL A 33 1.30 11.36 -6.21
N ASN A 34 1.22 12.16 -7.28
CA ASN A 34 1.90 11.85 -8.53
C ASN A 34 3.43 11.88 -8.38
N ASP A 35 3.95 12.86 -7.63
CA ASP A 35 5.37 12.94 -7.32
C ASP A 35 5.82 11.73 -6.50
N ALA A 36 5.06 11.37 -5.46
CA ALA A 36 5.37 10.22 -4.63
C ALA A 36 5.36 8.90 -5.42
N VAL A 37 4.38 8.67 -6.29
CA VAL A 37 4.36 7.48 -7.16
C VAL A 37 5.59 7.48 -8.09
N THR A 38 5.95 8.63 -8.65
CA THR A 38 7.12 8.75 -9.54
C THR A 38 8.42 8.46 -8.79
N LEU A 39 8.55 8.98 -7.56
CA LEU A 39 9.72 8.80 -6.71
C LEU A 39 9.89 7.37 -6.20
N CYS A 40 8.77 6.67 -5.97
CA CYS A 40 8.80 5.29 -5.47
C CYS A 40 8.97 4.27 -6.59
N LYS A 41 8.82 4.66 -7.85
CA LYS A 41 8.85 3.76 -9.00
C LYS A 41 10.19 3.01 -9.10
N SER A 42 10.12 1.71 -9.38
CA SER A 42 11.27 0.81 -9.47
C SER A 42 12.09 0.69 -8.19
N THR A 43 11.48 0.99 -7.04
CA THR A 43 12.05 0.75 -5.72
C THR A 43 11.27 -0.35 -5.01
N ASP A 44 11.89 -1.03 -4.03
CA ASP A 44 11.22 -2.02 -3.16
C ASP A 44 10.04 -1.43 -2.38
N PHE A 45 9.90 -0.09 -2.38
CA PHE A 45 8.83 0.64 -1.72
C PHE A 45 7.62 0.88 -2.64
N GLU A 46 7.73 0.69 -3.95
CA GLU A 46 6.65 0.95 -4.91
C GLU A 46 5.39 0.16 -4.59
N LEU A 47 5.51 -1.17 -4.51
CA LEU A 47 4.41 -2.07 -4.23
C LEU A 47 3.74 -1.78 -2.88
N PRO A 48 4.46 -1.75 -1.74
CA PRO A 48 3.82 -1.48 -0.45
C PRO A 48 3.24 -0.07 -0.36
N PHE A 49 3.84 0.91 -1.04
CA PHE A 49 3.23 2.24 -1.16
C PHE A 49 1.90 2.17 -1.91
N LEU A 50 1.87 1.56 -3.10
CA LEU A 50 0.66 1.42 -3.93
C LEU A 50 -0.44 0.59 -3.28
N LEU A 51 -0.11 -0.38 -2.44
CA LEU A 51 -1.09 -1.11 -1.63
C LEU A 51 -1.71 -0.22 -0.53
N ALA A 52 -0.92 0.65 0.10
CA ALA A 52 -1.44 1.61 1.09
C ALA A 52 -2.29 2.68 0.41
N VAL A 53 -1.60 3.52 -0.38
CA VAL A 53 -1.87 3.82 -1.78
C VAL A 53 -3.31 3.73 -2.30
N TRP A 54 -3.44 2.92 -3.34
CA TRP A 54 -4.66 2.69 -4.09
C TRP A 54 -5.67 1.77 -3.41
N LEU A 55 -5.21 0.83 -2.58
CA LEU A 55 -6.10 -0.19 -2.02
C LEU A 55 -6.53 0.12 -0.58
N GLY A 56 -5.95 1.16 0.04
CA GLY A 56 -6.32 1.59 1.38
C GLY A 56 -5.94 0.59 2.47
N LEU A 57 -4.86 -0.17 2.27
CA LEU A 57 -4.37 -1.12 3.27
C LEU A 57 -3.62 -0.39 4.39
N ARG A 58 -3.78 -0.88 5.61
CA ARG A 58 -2.95 -0.44 6.75
C ARG A 58 -1.58 -1.09 6.68
N THR A 59 -0.55 -0.43 7.22
CA THR A 59 0.82 -0.99 7.31
C THR A 59 0.85 -2.41 7.89
N SER A 60 0.05 -2.69 8.92
CA SER A 60 -0.07 -4.03 9.50
C SER A 60 -0.72 -5.04 8.56
N GLU A 61 -1.69 -4.63 7.74
CA GLU A 61 -2.33 -5.48 6.73
C GLU A 61 -1.34 -5.80 5.61
N ILE A 62 -0.60 -4.81 5.11
CA ILE A 62 0.42 -4.97 4.06
C ILE A 62 1.49 -5.97 4.51
N ARG A 63 2.00 -5.82 5.74
CA ARG A 63 2.98 -6.75 6.34
C ARG A 63 2.42 -8.15 6.60
N GLY A 64 1.10 -8.30 6.64
CA GLY A 64 0.42 -9.58 6.82
C GLY A 64 -0.05 -10.21 5.51
N LEU A 65 0.24 -9.59 4.35
CA LEU A 65 -0.15 -10.14 3.07
C LEU A 65 0.72 -11.36 2.73
N THR A 66 0.04 -12.48 2.53
CA THR A 66 0.61 -13.73 2.05
C THR A 66 0.11 -14.05 0.65
N TRP A 67 0.81 -14.88 -0.12
CA TRP A 67 0.43 -15.21 -1.50
C TRP A 67 -0.96 -15.84 -1.61
N ASP A 68 -1.40 -16.57 -0.57
CA ASP A 68 -2.74 -17.15 -0.47
C ASP A 68 -3.86 -16.12 -0.14
N CYS A 69 -3.51 -14.83 -0.05
CA CYS A 69 -4.46 -13.72 -0.04
C CYS A 69 -4.86 -13.31 -1.46
N LEU A 70 -4.12 -13.71 -2.50
CA LEU A 70 -4.35 -13.32 -3.88
C LEU A 70 -5.00 -14.46 -4.67
N ASP A 71 -6.21 -14.23 -5.18
CA ASP A 71 -6.94 -15.14 -6.06
C ASP A 71 -7.26 -14.43 -7.38
N GLY A 72 -6.48 -14.74 -8.42
CA GLY A 72 -6.48 -13.98 -9.67
C GLY A 72 -6.09 -12.52 -9.41
N ASP A 73 -7.03 -11.61 -9.64
CA ASP A 73 -6.88 -10.18 -9.36
C ASP A 73 -7.72 -9.71 -8.16
N ILE A 74 -8.09 -10.63 -7.27
CA ILE A 74 -8.81 -10.35 -6.04
C ILE A 74 -7.88 -10.55 -4.84
N LEU A 75 -7.62 -9.47 -4.12
CA LEU A 75 -6.86 -9.48 -2.87
C LEU A 75 -7.80 -9.58 -1.67
N THR A 76 -7.65 -10.62 -0.87
CA THR A 76 -8.43 -10.87 0.35
C THR A 76 -7.61 -10.49 1.58
N ILE A 77 -8.05 -9.45 2.31
CA ILE A 77 -7.39 -9.04 3.55
C ILE A 77 -7.98 -9.83 4.71
N LYS A 78 -7.24 -10.81 5.22
CA LYS A 78 -7.70 -11.74 6.27
C LYS A 78 -6.86 -11.74 7.56
N GLN A 79 -5.76 -10.99 7.57
CA GLN A 79 -4.84 -10.93 8.70
C GLN A 79 -4.02 -9.63 8.69
N ALA A 80 -3.43 -9.32 9.83
CA ALA A 80 -2.52 -8.20 10.00
C ALA A 80 -1.35 -8.59 10.91
N MET A 81 -0.15 -8.16 10.53
CA MET A 81 1.07 -8.31 11.32
C MET A 81 1.14 -7.21 12.39
N VAL A 82 1.07 -7.60 13.66
CA VAL A 82 1.10 -6.68 14.81
C VAL A 82 2.35 -6.96 15.63
N ASP A 83 3.11 -5.92 15.92
CA ASP A 83 4.28 -6.05 16.80
C ASP A 83 3.80 -6.16 18.25
N SER A 84 4.30 -7.15 18.98
CA SER A 84 4.00 -7.42 20.40
C SER A 84 5.29 -7.56 21.21
N GLU A 85 5.19 -7.65 22.54
CA GLU A 85 6.36 -7.81 23.43
C GLU A 85 7.16 -9.09 23.11
N ASP A 86 6.47 -10.15 22.65
CA ASP A 86 7.06 -11.41 22.21
C ASP A 86 7.51 -11.41 20.73
N GLY A 87 7.44 -10.25 20.06
CA GLY A 87 7.78 -10.10 18.64
C GLY A 87 6.57 -9.96 17.72
N PRO A 88 6.78 -9.96 16.39
CA PRO A 88 5.70 -9.83 15.41
C PRO A 88 4.75 -11.03 15.45
N GLN A 89 3.45 -10.78 15.58
CA GLN A 89 2.41 -11.80 15.57
C GLN A 89 1.35 -11.49 14.50
N LEU A 90 0.97 -12.52 13.75
CA LEU A 90 -0.21 -12.46 12.89
C LEU A 90 -1.48 -12.48 13.75
N LYS A 91 -2.30 -11.44 13.59
CA LYS A 91 -3.62 -11.37 14.20
C LYS A 91 -4.68 -11.35 13.12
N GLN A 92 -5.67 -12.23 13.28
CA GLN A 92 -6.88 -12.17 12.48
C GLN A 92 -7.72 -10.96 12.91
N PRO A 93 -8.55 -10.39 12.01
CA PRO A 93 -9.52 -9.37 12.36
C PRO A 93 -10.39 -9.85 13.52
N LYS A 94 -10.66 -8.96 14.49
CA LYS A 94 -11.49 -9.27 15.67
C LYS A 94 -12.94 -9.66 15.32
N THR A 95 -13.38 -9.48 14.08
CA THR A 95 -14.71 -9.84 13.59
C THR A 95 -14.65 -10.45 12.19
N TYR A 96 -15.55 -11.41 11.91
CA TYR A 96 -15.70 -12.10 10.61
C TYR A 96 -15.92 -11.12 9.43
N SER A 97 -16.47 -9.94 9.73
CA SER A 97 -16.69 -8.81 8.82
C SER A 97 -15.41 -8.03 8.43
N GLY A 98 -14.24 -8.39 8.97
CA GLY A 98 -12.95 -7.80 8.60
C GLY A 98 -12.34 -8.32 7.29
N ASN A 99 -12.89 -9.41 6.75
CA ASN A 99 -12.47 -9.99 5.47
C ASN A 99 -13.04 -9.17 4.31
N ARG A 100 -12.29 -8.17 3.86
CA ARG A 100 -12.63 -7.42 2.63
C ARG A 100 -11.85 -7.96 1.44
N LYS A 101 -12.56 -8.12 0.32
CA LYS A 101 -11.98 -8.45 -0.98
C LYS A 101 -11.84 -7.18 -1.80
N LEU A 102 -10.66 -6.94 -2.34
CA LEU A 102 -10.33 -5.77 -3.14
C LEU A 102 -9.93 -6.22 -4.55
N LYS A 103 -10.48 -5.57 -5.57
CA LYS A 103 -10.02 -5.76 -6.94
C LYS A 103 -8.67 -5.08 -7.11
N VAL A 104 -7.65 -5.84 -7.48
CA VAL A 104 -6.29 -5.34 -7.70
C VAL A 104 -6.20 -4.77 -9.12
N PRO A 105 -5.81 -3.49 -9.28
CA PRO A 105 -5.66 -2.92 -10.60
C PRO A 105 -4.48 -3.54 -11.39
N PRO A 106 -4.53 -3.56 -12.74
CA PRO A 106 -3.54 -4.26 -13.58
C PRO A 106 -2.09 -3.85 -13.32
N TYR A 107 -1.85 -2.57 -12.98
CA TYR A 107 -0.50 -2.10 -12.67
C TYR A 107 0.08 -2.75 -11.40
N ILE A 108 -0.72 -2.84 -10.32
CA ILE A 108 -0.28 -3.54 -9.10
C ILE A 108 -0.15 -5.04 -9.37
N MET A 109 -1.01 -5.63 -10.21
CA MET A 109 -0.85 -7.03 -10.63
C MET A 109 0.48 -7.27 -11.35
N GLY A 110 0.93 -6.32 -12.20
CA GLY A 110 2.26 -6.39 -12.82
C GLY A 110 3.37 -6.45 -11.77
N LEU A 111 3.33 -5.55 -10.78
CA LEU A 111 4.31 -5.52 -9.68
C LEU A 111 4.27 -6.81 -8.84
N LEU A 112 3.07 -7.34 -8.56
CA LEU A 112 2.91 -8.60 -7.82
C LEU A 112 3.52 -9.78 -8.59
N ASN A 113 3.33 -9.85 -9.91
CA ASN A 113 3.88 -10.92 -10.74
C ASN A 113 5.41 -10.85 -10.87
N GLU A 114 6.00 -9.65 -10.77
CA GLU A 114 7.45 -9.44 -10.78
C GLU A 114 8.08 -9.66 -9.40
N THR A 115 7.28 -9.68 -8.33
CA THR A 115 7.77 -9.88 -6.96
C THR A 115 8.17 -11.34 -6.76
N PRO A 116 9.39 -11.64 -6.29
CA PRO A 116 9.81 -13.01 -6.05
C PRO A 116 9.01 -13.72 -4.95
N HIS A 117 8.58 -14.95 -5.19
CA HIS A 117 7.90 -15.80 -4.20
C HIS A 117 8.96 -16.53 -3.35
N THR A 118 9.66 -15.79 -2.49
CA THR A 118 10.73 -16.36 -1.64
C THR A 118 10.20 -17.12 -0.42
N ASP A 119 9.08 -16.66 0.11
CA ASP A 119 8.37 -17.28 1.23
C ASP A 119 6.86 -17.00 1.11
N GLU A 120 6.11 -17.24 2.19
CA GLU A 120 4.66 -17.05 2.20
C GLU A 120 4.22 -15.58 2.07
N TYR A 121 5.08 -14.61 2.38
CA TYR A 121 4.76 -13.19 2.42
C TYR A 121 5.07 -12.49 1.09
N ILE A 122 4.20 -11.52 0.76
CA ILE A 122 4.35 -10.66 -0.43
C ILE A 122 5.30 -9.48 -0.15
N VAL A 123 5.32 -8.98 1.08
CA VAL A 123 6.04 -7.75 1.44
C VAL A 123 6.88 -7.93 2.70
N HIS A 124 8.19 -7.70 2.59
CA HIS A 124 9.16 -7.82 3.68
C HIS A 124 9.53 -6.50 4.35
N ALA A 125 8.71 -5.46 4.18
CA ALA A 125 8.97 -4.14 4.76
C ALA A 125 8.73 -4.13 6.29
N THR A 126 9.70 -3.64 7.06
CA THR A 126 9.48 -3.38 8.49
C THR A 126 8.60 -2.15 8.71
N ARG A 127 7.85 -2.11 9.82
CA ARG A 127 6.98 -0.96 10.18
C ARG A 127 7.72 0.38 10.08
N ASN A 128 8.98 0.41 10.50
CA ASN A 128 9.80 1.61 10.51
C ASN A 128 10.31 2.02 9.13
N VAL A 129 10.55 1.08 8.20
CA VAL A 129 10.98 1.41 6.84
C VAL A 129 9.84 2.10 6.10
N LEU A 130 8.61 1.61 6.25
CA LEU A 130 7.45 2.21 5.60
C LEU A 130 7.24 3.68 6.00
N TYR A 131 7.35 3.97 7.30
CA TYR A 131 7.24 5.34 7.83
C TYR A 131 8.47 6.20 7.53
N LYS A 132 9.70 5.66 7.60
CA LYS A 132 10.94 6.41 7.34
C LYS A 132 11.07 6.84 5.88
N HIS A 133 10.58 6.05 4.92
CA HIS A 133 10.56 6.44 3.51
C HIS A 133 9.53 7.54 3.23
N LEU A 134 8.40 7.57 3.94
CA LEU A 134 7.43 8.66 3.86
C LEU A 134 7.91 9.95 4.55
N GLN A 135 8.78 9.84 5.56
CA GLN A 135 9.36 10.98 6.29
C GLN A 135 10.66 11.50 5.69
N LYS A 136 11.33 10.74 4.82
CA LYS A 136 12.43 11.30 4.05
C LYS A 136 11.82 12.29 3.06
N PRO A 137 12.06 13.62 3.19
CA PRO A 137 11.82 14.49 2.06
C PRO A 137 12.65 13.88 0.92
N CYS A 138 12.00 13.59 -0.21
CA CYS A 138 12.69 13.28 -1.44
C CYS A 138 13.36 14.56 -1.93
N PHE A 139 14.41 14.96 -1.20
CA PHE A 139 15.35 16.00 -1.52
C PHE A 139 16.63 15.27 -1.88
N ASN A 140 16.67 14.79 -3.11
CA ASN A 140 17.93 14.66 -3.83
C ASN A 140 17.61 14.90 -5.29
N GLY A 141 17.46 16.20 -5.60
CA GLY A 141 17.75 16.66 -6.94
C GLY A 141 19.22 16.35 -7.24
N ARG A 142 19.42 15.57 -8.30
CA ARG A 142 20.53 15.77 -9.23
C ARG A 142 19.94 15.78 -10.62
#